data_AF-A0A7X9GPV0-F1
#
_entry.id   AF-A0A7X9GPV0-F1
#
_cell.length_a   1.000
_cell.length_b   1.000
_cell.length_c   1.000
_cell.angle_alpha   90.00
_cell.angle_beta   90.00
_cell.angle_gamma   90.00
#
_symmetry.space_group_name_H-M   'P 1'
#
loop_
_entity.id
_entity.type
_entity.pdbx_description
1 polymer ?
#
loop_
_entity_poly.entity_id
_entity_poly.type
_entity_poly.pdbx_seq_one_letter_code
_entity_poly.pdbx_strand_id
1 'polypeptide(L)' 'MRISELRLLDIVNIKDGRRLGPIKDLDIDLERGVIKGIVVQGATRNWSFFGGR' A
#
# COMPACT_ATOMS: atom_id res chain seq x y z
N MET A 1 3.61 -19.11 -2.81
CA MET A 1 3.65 -17.64 -2.96
C MET A 1 4.82 -17.10 -2.17
N ARG A 2 5.80 -16.50 -2.84
CA ARG A 2 6.96 -15.88 -2.18
C ARG A 2 6.63 -14.42 -1.85
N ILE A 3 7.22 -13.86 -0.80
CA ILE A 3 7.06 -12.43 -0.44
C ILE A 3 7.47 -11.51 -1.60
N SER A 4 8.44 -11.94 -2.41
CA SER A 4 8.84 -11.24 -3.63
C SER A 4 7.70 -11.08 -4.65
N GLU A 5 6.77 -12.04 -4.73
CA GLU A 5 5.63 -12.00 -5.65
C GLU A 5 4.53 -11.04 -5.13
N LEU A 6 4.40 -10.89 -3.81
CA LEU A 6 3.47 -9.95 -3.19
C LEU A 6 3.80 -8.49 -3.57
N ARG A 7 5.07 -8.17 -3.77
CA ARG A 7 5.51 -6.80 -4.14
C ARG A 7 4.96 -6.33 -5.49
N LEU A 8 4.50 -7.24 -6.34
CA LEU A 8 3.91 -6.93 -7.65
C LEU A 8 2.39 -6.72 -7.60
N LEU A 9 1.76 -6.94 -6.43
CA LEU A 9 0.31 -6.82 -6.27
C LEU A 9 -0.09 -5.44 -5.76
N ASP A 10 -1.24 -4.97 -6.24
CA ASP A 10 -1.90 -3.76 -5.77
C ASP A 10 -2.87 -4.05 -4.63
N ILE A 11 -2.92 -3.14 -3.65
CA ILE A 11 -3.88 -3.17 -2.55
C ILE A 11 -5.13 -2.38 -2.94
N VAL A 12 -6.28 -3.00 -2.70
CA VAL A 12 -7.60 -2.40 -2.92
C VAL A 12 -8.36 -2.39 -1.60
N ASN A 13 -8.93 -1.25 -1.24
CA ASN A 13 -9.82 -1.15 -0.10
C ASN A 13 -11.17 -1.76 -0.47
N ILE A 14 -11.58 -2.78 0.28
CA ILE A 14 -12.82 -3.53 0.05
C ILE A 14 -14.10 -2.73 0.33
N LYS A 15 -14.03 -1.68 1.15
CA LYS A 15 -15.20 -0.89 1.54
C LYS A 15 -15.64 0.08 0.45
N ASP A 16 -14.68 0.68 -0.25
CA ASP A 16 -14.91 1.74 -1.25
C ASP A 16 -14.39 1.38 -2.65
N GLY A 17 -13.74 0.23 -2.82
CA GLY A 17 -13.14 -0.22 -4.07
C GLY A 17 -11.90 0.58 -4.50
N ARG A 18 -11.39 1.47 -3.66
CA ARG A 18 -10.27 2.34 -4.04
C ARG A 18 -8.96 1.56 -4.04
N ARG A 19 -8.24 1.68 -5.15
CA ARG A 19 -6.87 1.19 -5.27
C ARG A 19 -5.93 2.09 -4.45
N LEU A 20 -5.34 1.55 -3.41
CA LEU A 20 -4.42 2.24 -2.51
C LEU A 20 -3.00 2.31 -3.09
N GLY A 21 -2.62 1.33 -3.91
CA GLY A 21 -1.31 1.24 -4.57
C GLY A 21 -0.58 -0.09 -4.29
N PRO A 22 0.64 -0.26 -4.81
CA PRO A 22 1.41 -1.49 -4.64
C PRO A 22 1.96 -1.64 -3.21
N ILE A 23 2.22 -2.88 -2.81
CA ILE A 23 2.89 -3.19 -1.54
C ILE A 23 4.31 -2.61 -1.57
N LYS A 24 4.66 -1.81 -0.55
CA LYS A 24 6.01 -1.29 -0.35
C LYS A 24 6.82 -2.24 0.53
N ASP A 25 6.28 -2.52 1.71
CA ASP A 25 6.97 -3.24 2.77
C ASP A 25 5.99 -3.86 3.77
N LEU A 26 6.51 -4.65 4.71
CA LEU A 26 5.76 -5.25 5.81
C LEU A 26 6.30 -4.72 7.14
N ASP A 27 5.40 -4.34 8.05
CA ASP A 27 5.78 -4.03 9.42
C ASP A 27 5.80 -5.33 10.24
N ILE A 28 6.98 -5.66 10.78
CA ILE A 28 7.24 -6.92 11.48
C ILE A 28 7.68 -6.62 12.90
N ASP A 29 7.00 -7.24 13.86
CA ASP A 29 7.46 -7.31 15.24
C ASP A 29 8.54 -8.37 15.36
N LEU A 30 9.79 -7.95 15.55
CA LEU A 30 10.94 -8.85 15.62
C LEU A 30 11.01 -9.66 16.91
N GLU A 31 10.42 -9.18 18.01
CA GLU A 31 10.42 -9.90 19.29
C GLU A 31 9.43 -11.07 19.27
N ARG A 32 8.28 -10.85 18.62
CA ARG A 32 7.20 -11.83 18.53
C ARG A 32 7.20 -12.64 17.23
N GLY A 33 7.92 -12.18 16.21
CA GLY A 33 7.96 -12.80 14.88
C GLY A 33 6.64 -12.68 14.11
N VAL A 34 5.82 -11.65 14.38
CA VAL A 34 4.50 -11.47 13.77
C VAL A 34 4.44 -10.24 12.87
N ILE A 35 3.61 -10.31 11.83
CA ILE A 35 3.34 -9.17 10.94
C ILE A 35 2.30 -8.28 11.63
N LYS A 36 2.66 -7.02 11.90
CA LYS A 36 1.76 -6.01 12.46
C LYS A 36 0.91 -5.34 11.39
N GLY A 37 1.46 -5.16 10.20
CA GLY A 37 0.75 -4.47 9.12
C GLY A 37 1.48 -4.50 7.78
N ILE A 38 0.80 -3.97 6.77
CA ILE A 38 1.33 -3.81 5.41
C ILE A 38 1.55 -2.33 5.15
N VAL A 39 2.74 -1.98 4.67
CA VAL A 39 3.08 -0.63 4.24
C VAL A 39 2.77 -0.50 2.76
N VAL A 40 1.86 0.41 2.44
CA VAL A 40 1.45 0.70 1.05
C VAL A 40 2.15 1.96 0.59
N GLN A 41 2.64 1.98 -0.66
CA GLN A 41 2.97 3.25 -1.29
C GLN A 41 1.64 3.98 -1.50
N GLY A 42 1.34 4.94 -0.61
CA GLY A 42 0.10 5.69 -0.70
C GLY A 42 -0.08 6.23 -2.11
N ALA A 43 -1.29 6.06 -2.66
CA ALA A 43 -1.67 6.67 -3.93
C ALA A 43 -1.16 8.10 -3.92
N THR A 44 -0.24 8.42 -4.85
CA THR A 44 0.26 9.77 -5.04
C THR A 44 -0.96 10.65 -4.98
N ARG A 45 -1.06 11.46 -3.94
CA ARG A 45 -2.08 12.47 -3.86
C ARG A 45 -1.72 13.35 -5.03
N ASN A 46 -2.36 13.08 -6.17
CA ASN A 46 -2.41 13.98 -7.29
C ASN A 46 -3.12 15.18 -6.70
N TRP A 47 -2.33 16.04 -6.04
CA TRP A 47 -2.70 17.40 -5.85
C TRP A 47 -2.78 17.91 -7.27
N SER A 48 -3.99 17.76 -7.82
CA SER A 48 -4.44 18.40 -9.03
C SER A 48 -4.30 19.89 -8.74
N PHE A 49 -3.08 20.41 -8.91
CA PHE A 49 -2.83 21.80 -9.26
C PHE A 49 -3.31 21.94 -10.71
N PHE A 50 -4.62 21.75 -10.91
CA PHE A 50 -5.32 22.11 -12.12
C PHE A 50 -6.49 22.99 -11.69
N GLY A 51 -6.38 24.28 -12.01
CA GLY A 51 -7.54 25.11 -12.28
C GLY A 51 -7.59 26.41 -11.51
N GLY A 52 -7.12 27.50 -12.14
CA GLY A 52 -7.93 28.72 -12.13
C GLY A 52 -7.26 30.06 -11.82
N ARG A 53 -6.11 30.38 -12.42
CA ARG A 53 -5.81 31.64 -13.15
C ARG A 53 -4.33 31.71 -13.52
#